data_AF-A0A1B6ML73-F1
#
_entry.id   AF-A0A1B6ML73-F1
#
_cell.length_a   1.000
_cell.length_b   1.000
_cell.length_c   1.000
_cell.angle_alpha   90.00
_cell.angle_beta   90.00
_cell.angle_gamma   90.00
#
_symmetry.space_group_name_H-M   'P 1'
#
loop_
_entity.id
_entity.type
_entity.pdbx_description
1 polymer ?
#
loop_
_entity_poly.entity_id
_entity_poly.type
_entity_poly.pdbx_seq_one_letter_code
_entity_poly.pdbx_strand_id
1 'polypeptide(L)'
;PVLPARMNNKLMFLLCRTCGETLNQQCCEYSNEERALTGTWTLDEIKKAVEKGYVILEMFELWEYKVATFEIGGLFTSFINKFLKLKQEASGYPSWCLTDQDKSK
;
A
#
# COMPACT_ATOMS: atom_id res chain seq x y z
N PRO A 1 -8.91 6.49 -6.40
CA PRO A 1 -8.85 5.05 -6.72
C PRO A 1 -7.97 4.31 -5.71
N VAL A 2 -8.49 3.24 -5.10
CA VAL A 2 -7.84 2.52 -3.98
C VAL A 2 -7.11 1.28 -4.46
N LEU A 3 -7.78 0.46 -5.27
CA LEU A 3 -7.27 -0.84 -5.68
C LEU A 3 -6.22 -0.69 -6.78
N PRO A 4 -5.00 -1.21 -6.58
CA PRO A 4 -4.00 -1.28 -7.64
C PRO A 4 -4.36 -2.38 -8.64
N ALA A 5 -4.08 -2.13 -9.92
CA ALA A 5 -4.15 -3.14 -10.97
C ALA A 5 -2.92 -3.03 -11.89
N ARG A 6 -2.36 -4.17 -12.30
CA ARG A 6 -1.30 -4.19 -13.32
C ARG A 6 -1.92 -4.37 -14.70
N MET A 7 -1.73 -3.37 -15.56
CA MET A 7 -2.16 -3.38 -16.95
C MET A 7 -1.12 -2.63 -17.78
N ASN A 8 -0.94 -2.98 -19.05
CA ASN A 8 0.01 -2.32 -19.95
C ASN A 8 1.44 -2.23 -19.37
N ASN A 9 1.89 -3.31 -18.70
CA ASN A 9 3.17 -3.42 -17.99
C ASN A 9 3.42 -2.34 -16.91
N LYS A 10 2.36 -1.69 -16.41
CA LYS A 10 2.44 -0.65 -15.38
C LYS A 10 1.50 -0.97 -14.23
N LEU A 11 1.88 -0.55 -13.02
CA LEU A 11 0.99 -0.52 -11.88
C LEU A 11 0.13 0.74 -11.98
N MET A 12 -1.18 0.58 -11.99
CA MET A 12 -2.12 1.69 -12.14
C MET A 12 -3.21 1.67 -11.07
N PHE A 13 -3.72 2.85 -10.74
CA PHE A 13 -4.83 3.05 -9.81
C PHE A 13 -6.04 3.55 -10.59
N LEU A 14 -7.01 2.68 -10.81
CA LEU A 14 -8.10 2.86 -11.77
C LEU A 14 -9.46 2.88 -11.08
N LEU A 15 -10.45 3.49 -11.73
CA LEU A 15 -11.88 3.35 -11.39
C LEU A 15 -12.67 2.52 -12.41
N CYS A 16 -12.04 2.22 -13.54
CA CYS A 16 -12.61 1.43 -14.63
C CYS A 16 -11.50 0.56 -15.22
N ARG A 17 -11.74 -0.75 -15.26
CA ARG A 17 -10.83 -1.71 -15.90
C ARG A 17 -10.62 -1.37 -17.38
N THR A 18 -11.70 -1.27 -18.16
CA THR A 18 -11.63 -1.02 -19.60
C THR A 18 -10.91 0.28 -19.96
N CYS A 19 -11.15 1.37 -19.22
CA CYS A 19 -10.41 2.62 -19.44
C CYS A 19 -8.91 2.47 -19.18
N GLY A 20 -8.53 1.66 -18.17
CA GLY A 20 -7.13 1.36 -17.91
C GLY A 20 -6.50 0.52 -19.02
N GLU A 21 -7.22 -0.48 -19.52
CA GLU A 21 -6.77 -1.36 -20.61
C GLU A 21 -6.59 -0.58 -21.92
N THR A 22 -7.59 0.22 -22.31
CA THR A 22 -7.60 1.00 -23.57
C THR A 22 -6.83 2.32 -23.48
N LEU A 23 -6.33 2.67 -22.28
CA LEU A 23 -5.72 3.98 -21.99
C LEU A 23 -6.65 5.15 -22.35
N ASN A 24 -7.96 4.97 -22.14
CA ASN A 24 -8.96 6.00 -22.41
C ASN A 24 -8.74 7.22 -21.50
N GLN A 25 -8.55 8.38 -22.12
CA GLN A 25 -8.40 9.68 -21.45
C GLN A 25 -9.69 10.51 -21.45
N GLN A 26 -10.72 10.05 -22.16
CA GLN A 26 -12.03 10.71 -22.24
C GLN A 26 -12.94 10.28 -21.08
N CYS A 27 -14.12 10.89 -21.00
CA CYS A 27 -15.16 10.47 -20.05
C CYS A 27 -15.45 8.97 -20.19
N CYS A 28 -15.63 8.31 -19.05
CA CYS A 28 -15.94 6.89 -19.00
C CYS A 28 -17.43 6.66 -19.30
N GLU A 29 -17.72 5.93 -20.37
CA GLU A 29 -19.09 5.58 -20.80
C GLU A 29 -19.38 4.07 -20.67
N TYR A 30 -18.42 3.30 -20.13
CA TYR A 30 -18.54 1.86 -19.95
C TYR A 30 -19.54 1.48 -18.85
N SER A 31 -20.17 0.31 -18.99
CA SER A 31 -21.10 -0.22 -18.01
C SER A 31 -20.40 -0.61 -16.70
N ASN A 32 -21.18 -0.88 -15.64
CA ASN A 32 -20.60 -1.28 -14.36
C ASN A 32 -19.82 -2.60 -14.46
N GLU A 33 -20.29 -3.54 -15.30
CA GLU A 33 -19.67 -4.84 -15.55
C GLU A 33 -18.33 -4.69 -16.28
N GLU A 34 -18.27 -3.80 -17.28
CA GLU A 34 -17.04 -3.50 -18.01
C GLU A 34 -16.02 -2.79 -17.11
N ARG A 35 -16.51 -1.87 -16.26
CA ARG A 35 -15.68 -1.10 -15.32
C ARG A 35 -15.12 -1.94 -14.18
N ALA A 36 -15.77 -3.06 -13.84
CA ALA A 36 -15.42 -3.90 -12.71
C ALA A 36 -13.95 -4.34 -12.76
N LEU A 37 -13.28 -4.24 -11.60
CA LEU A 37 -11.92 -4.71 -11.42
C LEU A 37 -11.97 -6.16 -10.91
N THR A 38 -11.16 -7.03 -11.51
CA THR A 38 -10.96 -8.41 -11.06
C THR A 38 -9.49 -8.61 -10.73
N GLY A 39 -9.21 -9.20 -9.57
CA GLY A 39 -7.85 -9.35 -9.08
C GLY A 39 -7.81 -9.89 -7.66
N THR A 40 -6.60 -9.92 -7.11
CA THR A 40 -6.33 -10.35 -5.73
C THR A 40 -5.76 -9.16 -4.97
N TRP A 41 -6.35 -8.86 -3.83
CA TRP A 41 -5.95 -7.76 -2.96
C TRP A 41 -5.91 -8.22 -1.52
N THR A 42 -5.15 -7.50 -0.70
CA THR A 42 -5.16 -7.72 0.73
C THR A 42 -6.51 -7.31 1.33
N LEU A 43 -6.92 -7.96 2.42
CA LEU A 43 -8.21 -7.66 3.05
C LEU A 43 -8.30 -6.19 3.49
N ASP A 44 -7.19 -5.58 3.89
CA ASP A 44 -7.16 -4.17 4.30
C ASP A 44 -7.35 -3.21 3.12
N GLU A 45 -6.84 -3.53 1.93
CA GLU A 45 -7.14 -2.79 0.70
C GLU A 45 -8.63 -2.89 0.32
N ILE A 46 -9.22 -4.08 0.44
CA ILE A 46 -10.64 -4.30 0.18
C ILE A 46 -11.52 -3.52 1.17
N LYS A 47 -11.23 -3.60 2.48
CA LYS A 47 -11.91 -2.79 3.50
C LYS A 47 -11.86 -1.31 3.14
N LYS A 48 -10.68 -0.82 2.75
CA LYS A 48 -10.51 0.58 2.37
C LYS A 48 -11.26 0.94 1.09
N ALA A 49 -11.34 0.04 0.13
CA ALA A 49 -12.11 0.25 -1.09
C ALA A 49 -13.61 0.35 -0.78
N VAL A 50 -14.15 -0.53 0.06
CA VAL A 50 -15.56 -0.49 0.48
C VAL A 50 -15.87 0.82 1.23
N GLU A 51 -15.01 1.27 2.13
CA GLU A 51 -15.14 2.60 2.78
C GLU A 51 -15.18 3.76 1.78
N LYS A 52 -14.56 3.61 0.61
CA LYS A 52 -14.53 4.61 -0.46
C LYS A 52 -15.66 4.43 -1.48
N GLY A 53 -16.63 3.55 -1.20
CA GLY A 53 -17.85 3.37 -2.00
C GLY A 53 -17.73 2.31 -3.10
N TYR A 54 -16.70 1.47 -3.08
CA TYR A 54 -16.64 0.32 -3.99
C TYR A 54 -17.66 -0.75 -3.55
N VAL A 55 -18.25 -1.44 -4.53
CA VAL A 55 -19.16 -2.57 -4.30
C VAL A 55 -18.48 -3.86 -4.72
N ILE A 56 -18.53 -4.88 -3.86
CA ILE A 56 -18.04 -6.22 -4.18
C ILE A 56 -19.12 -6.90 -5.03
N LEU A 57 -18.77 -7.22 -6.28
CA LEU A 57 -19.69 -7.92 -7.20
C LEU A 57 -19.62 -9.44 -7.02
N GLU A 58 -18.41 -9.98 -6.91
CA GLU A 58 -18.15 -11.40 -6.78
C GLU A 58 -16.91 -11.64 -5.93
N MET A 59 -16.92 -12.73 -5.15
CA MET A 59 -15.80 -13.16 -4.31
C MET A 59 -15.46 -14.61 -4.62
N PHE A 60 -14.29 -14.84 -5.22
CA PHE A 60 -13.85 -16.17 -5.62
C PHE A 60 -13.16 -16.94 -4.48
N GLU A 61 -12.31 -16.25 -3.72
CA GLU A 61 -11.51 -16.87 -2.67
C GLU A 61 -11.18 -15.87 -1.56
N LEU A 62 -11.21 -16.36 -0.30
CA LEU A 62 -10.85 -15.59 0.88
C LEU A 62 -9.88 -16.41 1.74
N TRP A 63 -8.69 -15.86 1.98
CA TRP A 63 -7.68 -16.47 2.81
C TRP A 63 -7.66 -15.79 4.18
N GLU A 64 -8.00 -16.56 5.22
CA GLU A 64 -7.87 -16.13 6.61
C GLU A 64 -6.61 -16.76 7.23
N TYR A 65 -5.80 -15.91 7.88
CA TYR A 65 -4.56 -16.34 8.51
C TYR A 65 -4.64 -16.08 10.02
N LYS A 66 -4.05 -17.00 10.80
CA LYS A 66 -3.86 -16.76 12.23
C LYS A 66 -2.84 -15.65 12.42
N VAL A 67 -3.27 -14.55 13.04
CA VAL A 67 -2.38 -13.44 13.38
C VAL A 67 -1.78 -13.69 14.75
N ALA A 68 -0.44 -13.76 14.81
CA ALA A 68 0.26 -13.79 16.08
C ALA A 68 0.36 -12.37 16.65
N THR A 69 -0.15 -12.16 17.86
CA THR A 69 0.02 -10.94 18.62
C THR A 69 1.17 -11.12 19.62
N PHE A 70 2.02 -10.10 19.73
CA PHE A 70 3.17 -10.09 20.63
C PHE A 70 2.93 -9.03 21.71
N GLU A 71 3.09 -9.38 22.99
CA GLU A 71 2.91 -8.43 24.10
C GLU A 71 4.07 -7.43 24.21
N ILE A 72 5.28 -7.87 23.84
CA ILE A 72 6.50 -7.06 23.87
C ILE A 72 7.23 -7.23 22.53
N GLY A 73 7.27 -6.16 21.74
CA GLY A 73 7.89 -6.16 20.41
C GLY A 73 7.05 -6.89 19.36
N GLY A 74 7.72 -7.54 18.42
CA GLY A 74 7.12 -8.24 17.29
C GLY A 74 8.17 -8.98 16.47
N LEU A 75 7.73 -9.80 15.52
CA LEU A 75 8.59 -10.66 14.70
C LEU A 75 9.78 -9.93 14.07
N PHE A 76 9.60 -8.67 13.68
CA PHE A 76 10.62 -7.85 13.02
C PHE A 76 11.28 -6.80 13.92
N THR A 77 11.04 -6.80 15.23
CA THR A 77 11.54 -5.73 16.11
C THR A 77 13.05 -5.60 16.09
N SER A 78 13.79 -6.70 16.20
CA SER A 78 15.26 -6.68 16.15
C SER A 78 15.79 -6.17 14.80
N PHE A 79 15.15 -6.58 13.71
CA PHE A 79 15.46 -6.13 12.35
C PHE A 79 15.24 -4.63 12.21
N ILE A 80 14.03 -4.14 12.54
CA ILE A 80 13.68 -2.73 12.42
C ILE A 80 14.58 -1.87 13.30
N ASN A 81 14.83 -2.26 14.56
CA ASN A 81 15.69 -1.51 15.47
C ASN A 81 17.11 -1.39 14.92
N LYS A 82 17.67 -2.48 14.37
CA LYS A 82 19.00 -2.47 13.76
C LYS A 82 19.08 -1.51 12.58
N PHE A 83 18.14 -1.61 11.64
CA PHE A 83 18.19 -0.77 10.43
C PHE A 83 17.77 0.68 10.69
N LEU A 84 16.91 0.93 11.67
CA LEU A 84 16.57 2.28 12.10
C LEU A 84 17.77 2.99 12.70
N LYS A 85 18.54 2.31 13.57
CA LYS A 85 19.80 2.83 14.11
C LYS A 85 20.79 3.17 12.99
N LEU A 86 21.05 2.24 12.07
CA LEU A 86 21.96 2.46 10.95
C LEU A 86 21.53 3.64 10.07
N LYS A 87 20.23 3.78 9.82
CA LYS A 87 19.67 4.91 9.06
C LYS A 87 19.90 6.24 9.78
N GLN A 88 19.71 6.28 11.09
CA GLN A 88 19.96 7.47 11.90
C GLN A 88 21.44 7.87 11.87
N GLU A 89 22.35 6.90 12.08
CA GLU A 89 23.81 7.13 12.02
C GLU A 89 24.28 7.63 10.64
N ALA A 90 23.66 7.14 9.56
CA ALA A 90 23.97 7.55 8.19
C ALA A 90 23.36 8.91 7.79
N SER A 91 22.34 9.41 8.48
CA SER A 91 21.65 10.66 8.14
C SER A 91 22.41 11.92 8.56
N GLY A 92 23.55 11.74 9.24
CA GLY A 92 24.35 12.84 9.77
C GLY A 92 23.71 13.49 11.00
N TYR A 93 24.37 14.53 11.50
CA TYR A 93 23.88 15.25 12.66
C TYR A 93 22.77 16.24 12.27
N PRO A 94 21.75 16.44 13.12
CA PRO A 94 20.75 17.48 12.91
C PRO A 94 21.37 18.87 12.77
N SER A 95 20.65 19.79 12.12
CA SER A 95 21.12 21.16 11.86
C SER A 95 21.44 21.98 13.12
N TRP A 96 20.89 21.58 14.27
CA TRP A 96 21.13 22.21 15.56
C TRP A 96 22.38 21.68 16.29
N CYS A 97 23.03 20.64 15.79
CA CYS A 97 24.29 20.12 16.34
C CYS A 97 25.47 20.85 15.68
N LEU A 98 25.92 21.95 16.29
CA LEU A 98 26.93 22.84 15.73
C LEU A 98 28.34 22.53 16.24
N THR A 99 28.46 21.99 17.45
CA THR A 99 29.75 21.72 18.09
C THR A 99 30.01 20.22 18.23
N ASP A 100 31.27 19.82 18.41
CA ASP A 100 31.61 18.41 18.64
C ASP A 100 31.09 17.88 19.98
N GLN A 101 30.79 18.76 20.95
CA GLN A 101 30.06 18.39 22.17
C GLN A 101 28.61 17.99 21.88
N ASP A 102 27.96 18.64 20.91
CA ASP A 102 26.58 18.31 20.52
C ASP A 102 26.47 16.99 19.77
N LYS A 103 27.60 16.50 19.23
CA LYS A 103 27.70 15.23 18.49
C LYS A 103 27.94 14.00 19.37
N SER A 104 28.29 14.22 20.64
CA SER A 104 28.62 13.15 21.61
C SER A 104 27.50 12.85 22.61
N LYS A 105 26.34 13.49 22.46
CA LYS A 105 25.12 13.25 23.23
C LYS A 105 24.14 12.38 22.43
#